data_AF-A0A661VK14-F1
#
_entry.id   AF-A0A661VK14-F1
#
_cell.length_a   1.000
_cell.length_b   1.000
_cell.length_c   1.000
_cell.angle_alpha   90.00
_cell.angle_beta   90.00
_cell.angle_gamma   90.00
#
_symmetry.space_group_name_H-M   'P 1'
#
loop_
_entity.id
_entity.type
_entity.pdbx_description
1 polymer ?
#
loop_
_entity_poly.entity_id
_entity_poly.type
_entity_poly.pdbx_seq_one_letter_code
_entity_poly.pdbx_strand_id
1 'polypeptide(L)'
;MGGKSLSIRLGCLIGMLVLLVAPMNVAAQGAGDPYTRVLVSGVTSGSPVVDGMFTTDVVVSISNGSVDPVALLGVEIHLNFDPAVINVVDWNSNPADGIQIEPRDGLFDGTLAIGQNQADNTAGTIVFAVTQTGGSGPIYNKSGIVATIRWVGMATGTTTVTVDPATKLSDENGTPIVVDEVVQATLTVQTPGHMTGCVYLQGRTDHSGVEVWATLVDPVSPVVTTGPDGCFDLVVPLGGTQYVVTARMDGYLTAQSSAYPVNTGVVNVGNTTLRGGDATGDNRVDILDIAYIASHFLVAPVDARADINADGTVDIYDLTMAAGNFGRVGPTAW
;
A
#
# COMPACT_ATOMS: atom_id res chain seq x y z
N MET A 1 -27.60 -8.74 -82.79
CA MET A 1 -27.41 -9.84 -81.83
C MET A 1 -26.32 -9.44 -80.86
N GLY A 2 -26.63 -9.45 -79.56
CA GLY A 2 -25.70 -9.18 -78.44
C GLY A 2 -25.29 -7.71 -78.33
N GLY A 3 -25.44 -7.01 -77.23
CA GLY A 3 -25.55 -7.42 -75.83
C GLY A 3 -24.81 -6.35 -75.03
N LYS A 4 -25.56 -5.61 -74.21
CA LYS A 4 -25.19 -4.42 -73.43
C LYS A 4 -24.01 -4.68 -72.48
N SER A 5 -23.24 -3.64 -72.12
CA SER A 5 -23.31 -3.05 -70.78
C SER A 5 -22.17 -2.06 -70.50
N LEU A 6 -22.57 -0.96 -69.86
CA LEU A 6 -21.86 0.25 -69.48
C LEU A 6 -20.98 0.00 -68.24
N SER A 7 -19.70 0.35 -68.30
CA SER A 7 -18.76 0.23 -67.17
C SER A 7 -18.77 1.49 -66.30
N ILE A 8 -19.48 1.44 -65.17
CA ILE A 8 -19.37 2.43 -64.08
C ILE A 8 -18.41 1.87 -63.04
N ARG A 9 -17.33 2.61 -62.75
CA ARG A 9 -16.32 2.25 -61.74
C ARG A 9 -16.89 2.43 -60.34
N LEU A 10 -16.92 1.32 -59.61
CA LEU A 10 -17.37 1.18 -58.22
C LEU A 10 -16.28 1.67 -57.27
N GLY A 11 -16.62 2.64 -56.41
CA GLY A 11 -15.78 3.08 -55.29
C GLY A 11 -15.71 2.00 -54.21
N CYS A 12 -14.50 1.69 -53.76
CA CYS A 12 -14.23 0.69 -52.73
C CYS A 12 -14.41 1.34 -51.34
N LEU A 13 -15.54 1.03 -50.68
CA LEU A 13 -15.77 1.35 -49.27
C LEU A 13 -15.05 0.28 -48.42
N ILE A 14 -14.05 0.67 -47.63
CA ILE A 14 -13.41 -0.18 -46.64
C ILE A 14 -14.34 -0.24 -45.42
N GLY A 15 -15.01 -1.37 -45.23
CA GLY A 15 -15.84 -1.66 -44.05
C GLY A 15 -14.95 -2.01 -42.86
N MET A 16 -14.99 -1.16 -41.83
CA MET A 16 -14.33 -1.32 -40.54
C MET A 16 -15.03 -2.43 -39.74
N LEU A 17 -14.33 -3.53 -39.47
CA LEU A 17 -14.78 -4.61 -38.61
C LEU A 17 -14.70 -4.15 -37.15
N VAL A 18 -15.84 -3.74 -36.58
CA VAL A 18 -15.98 -3.48 -35.14
C VAL A 18 -16.13 -4.82 -34.44
N LEU A 19 -15.11 -5.21 -33.66
CA LEU A 19 -15.17 -6.37 -32.76
C LEU A 19 -16.10 -5.99 -31.60
N LEU A 20 -17.33 -6.51 -31.60
CA LEU A 20 -18.25 -6.41 -30.47
C LEU A 20 -17.71 -7.27 -29.33
N VAL A 21 -17.26 -6.62 -28.26
CA VAL A 21 -17.06 -7.25 -26.96
C VAL A 21 -18.43 -7.71 -26.47
N ALA A 22 -18.68 -9.02 -26.44
CA ALA A 22 -19.87 -9.55 -25.81
C ALA A 22 -19.77 -9.32 -24.28
N PRO A 23 -20.83 -8.85 -23.62
CA PRO A 23 -20.87 -8.85 -22.16
C PRO A 23 -20.73 -10.29 -21.69
N MET A 24 -19.77 -10.53 -20.79
CA MET A 24 -19.65 -11.81 -20.08
C MET A 24 -20.97 -12.07 -19.35
N ASN A 25 -21.50 -13.28 -19.47
CA ASN A 25 -22.72 -13.67 -18.79
C ASN A 25 -22.49 -13.61 -17.28
N VAL A 26 -23.14 -12.67 -16.60
CA VAL A 26 -23.35 -12.75 -15.15
C VAL A 26 -24.37 -13.88 -14.96
N ALA A 27 -23.98 -14.97 -14.30
CA ALA A 27 -24.94 -15.99 -13.92
C ALA A 27 -26.01 -15.32 -13.04
N ALA A 28 -27.29 -15.61 -13.30
CA ALA A 28 -28.37 -15.10 -12.47
C ALA A 28 -28.23 -15.66 -11.05
N GLN A 29 -27.99 -14.78 -10.09
CA GLN A 29 -27.83 -15.11 -8.67
C GLN A 29 -29.12 -15.79 -8.16
N GLY A 30 -28.98 -17.01 -7.61
CA GLY A 30 -30.10 -17.73 -7.01
C GLY A 30 -30.61 -17.02 -5.76
N ALA A 31 -31.88 -17.23 -5.37
CA ALA A 31 -32.36 -16.76 -4.08
C ALA A 31 -31.54 -17.43 -2.95
N GLY A 32 -30.91 -16.62 -2.09
CA GLY A 32 -30.06 -17.09 -0.99
C GLY A 32 -28.57 -17.25 -1.34
N ASP A 33 -28.17 -17.04 -2.60
CA ASP A 33 -26.77 -17.10 -3.00
C ASP A 33 -26.05 -15.78 -2.65
N PRO A 34 -24.97 -15.80 -1.86
CA PRO A 34 -24.19 -14.59 -1.62
C PRO A 34 -23.55 -14.07 -2.91
N TYR A 35 -23.16 -12.79 -2.91
CA TYR A 35 -22.16 -12.28 -3.82
C TYR A 35 -20.80 -12.38 -3.14
N THR A 36 -19.85 -13.10 -3.72
CA THR A 36 -18.48 -13.16 -3.20
C THR A 36 -17.45 -12.64 -4.20
N ARG A 37 -16.37 -12.11 -3.65
CA ARG A 37 -15.29 -11.53 -4.43
C ARG A 37 -13.94 -11.83 -3.83
N VAL A 38 -12.97 -12.17 -4.68
CA VAL A 38 -11.55 -12.26 -4.33
C VAL A 38 -10.80 -11.20 -5.12
N LEU A 39 -10.15 -10.28 -4.42
CA LEU A 39 -9.37 -9.19 -5.02
C LEU A 39 -7.91 -9.29 -4.59
N VAL A 40 -7.00 -9.13 -5.55
CA VAL A 40 -5.62 -8.71 -5.29
C VAL A 40 -5.54 -7.21 -5.57
N SER A 41 -5.11 -6.43 -4.58
CA SER A 41 -5.02 -4.97 -4.72
C SER A 41 -3.83 -4.54 -5.59
N GLY A 42 -3.82 -3.27 -5.99
CA GLY A 42 -2.60 -2.63 -6.48
C GLY A 42 -1.54 -2.52 -5.38
N VAL A 43 -0.45 -1.81 -5.66
CA VAL A 43 0.59 -1.57 -4.65
C VAL A 43 0.02 -0.80 -3.46
N THR A 44 0.19 -1.35 -2.26
CA THR A 44 -0.32 -0.75 -0.99
C THR A 44 0.78 -0.07 -0.19
N SER A 45 2.05 -0.45 -0.38
CA SER A 45 3.22 0.18 0.24
C SER A 45 4.49 -0.15 -0.55
N GLY A 46 5.54 0.66 -0.36
CA GLY A 46 6.85 0.50 -1.01
C GLY A 46 6.89 1.03 -2.45
N SER A 47 7.87 0.59 -3.23
CA SER A 47 8.02 1.02 -4.63
C SER A 47 8.30 -0.17 -5.55
N PRO A 48 7.49 -0.38 -6.61
CA PRO A 48 7.69 -1.46 -7.56
C PRO A 48 8.83 -1.12 -8.52
N VAL A 49 10.06 -1.31 -8.06
CA VAL A 49 11.29 -1.13 -8.84
C VAL A 49 12.16 -2.38 -8.76
N VAL A 50 13.11 -2.52 -9.68
CA VAL A 50 14.10 -3.60 -9.63
C VAL A 50 14.86 -3.53 -8.30
N ASP A 51 14.98 -4.67 -7.64
CA ASP A 51 15.52 -4.89 -6.30
C ASP A 51 14.76 -4.17 -5.16
N GLY A 52 13.71 -3.42 -5.49
CA GLY A 52 12.84 -2.75 -4.53
C GLY A 52 11.77 -3.67 -3.98
N MET A 53 11.38 -3.42 -2.73
CA MET A 53 10.30 -4.13 -2.05
C MET A 53 9.01 -3.31 -2.04
N PHE A 54 7.89 -4.00 -2.18
CA PHE A 54 6.55 -3.40 -2.14
C PHE A 54 5.51 -4.45 -1.75
N THR A 55 4.30 -4.01 -1.40
CA THR A 55 3.23 -4.91 -0.93
C THR A 55 1.96 -4.79 -1.75
N THR A 56 1.18 -5.87 -1.76
CA THR A 56 -0.22 -5.90 -2.21
C THR A 56 -1.04 -6.66 -1.18
N ASP A 57 -2.34 -6.44 -1.14
CA ASP A 57 -3.26 -7.14 -0.23
C ASP A 57 -4.18 -8.09 -1.00
N VAL A 58 -4.50 -9.22 -0.37
CA VAL A 58 -5.55 -10.14 -0.81
C VAL A 58 -6.78 -9.88 0.03
N VAL A 59 -7.87 -9.47 -0.61
CA VAL A 59 -9.14 -9.11 0.01
C VAL A 59 -10.20 -10.11 -0.41
N VAL A 60 -10.96 -10.60 0.57
CA VAL A 60 -12.14 -11.42 0.33
C VAL A 60 -13.37 -10.65 0.81
N SER A 61 -14.44 -10.70 0.00
CA SER A 61 -15.73 -10.10 0.33
C SER A 61 -16.83 -11.14 0.22
N ILE A 62 -17.78 -11.08 1.14
CA ILE A 62 -19.07 -11.78 1.06
C ILE A 62 -20.20 -10.78 1.36
N SER A 63 -21.22 -10.78 0.52
CA SER A 63 -22.41 -9.95 0.66
C SER A 63 -23.66 -10.79 0.40
N ASN A 64 -24.46 -10.99 1.43
CA ASN A 64 -25.69 -11.77 1.39
C ASN A 64 -26.93 -10.92 1.14
N GLY A 65 -27.95 -11.55 0.56
CA GLY A 65 -29.32 -11.05 0.58
C GLY A 65 -29.99 -11.21 1.95
N SER A 66 -31.26 -10.83 2.05
CA SER A 66 -32.05 -10.93 3.29
C SER A 66 -32.71 -12.30 3.53
N VAL A 67 -32.58 -13.23 2.59
CA VAL A 67 -33.20 -14.57 2.64
C VAL A 67 -32.09 -15.60 2.59
N ASP A 68 -32.14 -16.58 3.51
CA ASP A 68 -31.23 -17.73 3.60
C ASP A 68 -29.73 -17.38 3.45
N PRO A 69 -29.17 -16.53 4.32
CA PRO A 69 -27.80 -16.07 4.17
C PRO A 69 -26.80 -17.19 4.40
N VAL A 70 -25.78 -17.26 3.54
CA VAL A 70 -24.66 -18.20 3.63
C VAL A 70 -23.52 -17.55 4.41
N ALA A 71 -22.96 -18.28 5.37
CA ALA A 71 -21.81 -17.81 6.13
C ALA A 71 -20.51 -18.30 5.48
N LEU A 72 -19.46 -17.49 5.54
CA LEU A 72 -18.11 -17.82 5.11
C LEU A 72 -17.25 -18.18 6.32
N LEU A 73 -16.55 -19.32 6.29
CA LEU A 73 -15.62 -19.71 7.35
C LEU A 73 -14.25 -20.18 6.83
N GLY A 74 -14.16 -20.70 5.60
CA GLY A 74 -12.91 -21.17 5.00
C GLY A 74 -12.55 -20.37 3.75
N VAL A 75 -11.26 -20.01 3.64
CA VAL A 75 -10.69 -19.33 2.47
C VAL A 75 -9.43 -20.08 2.04
N GLU A 76 -9.39 -20.56 0.80
CA GLU A 76 -8.21 -21.14 0.14
C GLU A 76 -7.95 -20.35 -1.15
N ILE A 77 -6.87 -19.58 -1.19
CA ILE A 77 -6.46 -18.74 -2.32
C ILE A 77 -5.32 -19.41 -3.07
N HIS A 78 -5.45 -19.48 -4.40
CA HIS A 78 -4.39 -19.85 -5.32
C HIS A 78 -4.08 -18.67 -6.23
N LEU A 79 -2.83 -18.22 -6.24
CA LEU A 79 -2.38 -17.12 -7.10
C LEU A 79 -1.26 -17.58 -8.02
N ASN A 80 -1.20 -16.97 -9.20
CA ASN A 80 -0.03 -17.06 -10.09
C ASN A 80 0.57 -15.66 -10.33
N PHE A 81 1.88 -15.63 -10.55
CA PHE A 81 2.64 -14.45 -10.92
C PHE A 81 3.80 -14.84 -11.85
N ASP A 82 4.37 -13.87 -12.55
CA ASP A 82 5.60 -14.09 -13.34
C ASP A 82 6.86 -13.93 -12.47
N PRO A 83 7.58 -15.02 -12.15
CA PRO A 83 8.78 -14.99 -11.31
C PRO A 83 9.97 -14.28 -11.97
N ALA A 84 9.92 -14.05 -13.29
CA ALA A 84 10.94 -13.25 -13.98
C ALA A 84 10.80 -11.74 -13.67
N VAL A 85 9.61 -11.28 -13.23
CA VAL A 85 9.32 -9.87 -12.96
C VAL A 85 9.26 -9.58 -11.47
N ILE A 86 8.62 -10.45 -10.68
CA ILE A 86 8.47 -10.26 -9.22
C ILE A 86 8.66 -11.59 -8.48
N ASN A 87 9.17 -11.51 -7.26
CA ASN A 87 9.26 -12.66 -6.36
C ASN A 87 8.63 -12.34 -5.01
N VAL A 88 8.07 -13.35 -4.34
CA VAL A 88 7.57 -13.22 -2.97
C VAL A 88 8.77 -13.19 -2.02
N VAL A 89 8.76 -12.23 -1.09
CA VAL A 89 9.71 -12.14 0.01
C VAL A 89 9.09 -12.80 1.22
N ASP A 90 9.76 -13.83 1.74
CA ASP A 90 9.30 -14.62 2.88
C ASP A 90 8.97 -13.76 4.09
N TRP A 91 7.77 -13.94 4.66
CA TRP A 91 7.22 -13.10 5.72
C TRP A 91 8.07 -13.10 7.00
N ASN A 92 8.40 -14.28 7.56
CA ASN A 92 9.19 -14.39 8.80
C ASN A 92 10.70 -14.47 8.57
N SER A 93 11.13 -14.65 7.32
CA SER A 93 12.54 -14.94 7.01
C SER A 93 13.04 -16.23 7.69
N ASN A 94 12.14 -17.16 7.99
CA ASN A 94 12.49 -18.44 8.57
C ASN A 94 12.76 -19.44 7.43
N PRO A 95 14.00 -19.91 7.26
CA PRO A 95 14.31 -20.80 6.14
C PRO A 95 13.70 -22.21 6.28
N ALA A 96 13.15 -22.56 7.45
CA ALA A 96 12.69 -23.93 7.74
C ALA A 96 11.29 -24.24 7.19
N ASP A 97 10.46 -23.23 6.92
CA ASP A 97 9.04 -23.36 6.57
C ASP A 97 8.71 -22.74 5.20
N GLY A 98 9.74 -22.49 4.38
CA GLY A 98 9.61 -22.06 3.00
C GLY A 98 9.40 -20.55 2.86
N ILE A 99 8.86 -20.14 1.72
CA ILE A 99 8.51 -18.73 1.47
C ILE A 99 7.04 -18.56 1.77
N GLN A 100 6.70 -17.58 2.59
CA GLN A 100 5.33 -17.38 3.08
C GLN A 100 4.85 -15.94 2.85
N ILE A 101 3.53 -15.77 2.80
CA ILE A 101 2.89 -14.44 2.82
C ILE A 101 2.39 -14.12 4.23
N GLU A 102 2.11 -12.84 4.50
CA GLU A 102 1.65 -12.39 5.82
C GLU A 102 0.15 -12.70 6.01
N PRO A 103 -0.25 -13.54 6.99
CA PRO A 103 -1.67 -13.67 7.32
C PRO A 103 -2.22 -12.38 7.92
N ARG A 104 -3.44 -12.01 7.54
CA ARG A 104 -4.16 -10.84 8.09
C ARG A 104 -5.54 -11.24 8.60
N ASP A 105 -5.95 -10.61 9.69
CA ASP A 105 -7.23 -10.81 10.39
C ASP A 105 -8.31 -9.79 9.96
N GLY A 106 -8.10 -9.07 8.86
CA GLY A 106 -9.06 -8.06 8.40
C GLY A 106 -10.46 -8.62 8.14
N LEU A 107 -10.55 -9.87 7.66
CA LEU A 107 -11.83 -10.58 7.47
C LEU A 107 -12.32 -11.26 8.76
N PHE A 108 -11.41 -11.83 9.54
CA PHE A 108 -11.68 -12.76 10.65
C PHE A 108 -11.35 -12.13 12.00
N ASP A 109 -12.28 -12.16 12.95
CA ASP A 109 -12.07 -11.58 14.30
C ASP A 109 -11.74 -12.63 15.38
N GLY A 110 -11.56 -13.89 14.98
CA GLY A 110 -11.13 -14.99 15.82
C GLY A 110 -9.63 -15.27 15.73
N THR A 111 -9.20 -16.38 16.32
CA THR A 111 -7.84 -16.90 16.15
C THR A 111 -7.71 -17.56 14.79
N LEU A 112 -6.81 -17.05 13.94
CA LEU A 112 -6.54 -17.62 12.63
C LEU A 112 -5.93 -19.02 12.74
N ALA A 113 -6.43 -19.95 11.93
CA ALA A 113 -5.84 -21.25 11.71
C ALA A 113 -5.38 -21.34 10.26
N ILE A 114 -4.06 -21.45 10.08
CA ILE A 114 -3.42 -21.50 8.75
C ILE A 114 -3.29 -22.97 8.34
N GLY A 115 -4.03 -23.36 7.30
CA GLY A 115 -3.99 -24.70 6.73
C GLY A 115 -2.86 -24.88 5.71
N GLN A 116 -2.53 -23.80 5.00
CA GLN A 116 -1.43 -23.75 4.03
C GLN A 116 -0.98 -22.30 3.87
N ASN A 117 0.33 -22.08 3.73
CA ASN A 117 0.89 -20.77 3.40
C ASN A 117 2.24 -20.99 2.73
N GLN A 118 2.24 -21.05 1.40
CA GLN A 118 3.43 -21.37 0.64
C GLN A 118 3.46 -20.61 -0.68
N ALA A 119 4.56 -19.92 -0.92
CA ALA A 119 4.92 -19.34 -2.20
C ALA A 119 6.08 -20.12 -2.83
N ASP A 120 6.06 -20.22 -4.15
CA ASP A 120 7.11 -20.82 -4.97
C ASP A 120 7.54 -19.81 -6.04
N ASN A 121 8.70 -19.20 -5.83
CA ASN A 121 9.31 -18.23 -6.75
C ASN A 121 9.95 -18.89 -8.00
N THR A 122 9.99 -20.22 -8.08
CA THR A 122 10.38 -20.92 -9.31
C THR A 122 9.17 -21.17 -10.18
N ALA A 123 8.06 -21.61 -9.56
CA ALA A 123 6.81 -21.89 -10.27
C ALA A 123 5.96 -20.63 -10.52
N GLY A 124 6.18 -19.55 -9.77
CA GLY A 124 5.35 -18.35 -9.83
C GLY A 124 3.98 -18.55 -9.19
N THR A 125 3.92 -19.24 -8.04
CA THR A 125 2.64 -19.62 -7.41
C THR A 125 2.58 -19.28 -5.93
N ILE A 126 1.38 -18.98 -5.43
CA ILE A 126 1.09 -18.86 -3.99
C ILE A 126 -0.14 -19.70 -3.67
N VAL A 127 -0.06 -20.52 -2.62
CA VAL A 127 -1.20 -21.22 -2.04
C VAL A 127 -1.34 -20.80 -0.58
N PHE A 128 -2.49 -20.23 -0.24
CA PHE A 128 -2.77 -19.74 1.10
C PHE A 128 -4.15 -20.20 1.55
N ALA A 129 -4.24 -20.94 2.64
CA ALA A 129 -5.48 -21.42 3.22
C ALA A 129 -5.59 -20.97 4.68
N VAL A 130 -6.70 -20.31 5.00
CA VAL A 130 -6.99 -19.77 6.32
C VAL A 130 -8.44 -19.99 6.71
N THR A 131 -8.64 -20.26 7.99
CA THR A 131 -9.94 -20.23 8.66
C THR A 131 -9.77 -19.57 10.04
N GLN A 132 -10.84 -19.50 10.83
CA GLN A 132 -10.78 -18.99 12.20
C GLN A 132 -11.44 -19.92 13.22
N THR A 133 -11.00 -19.80 14.47
CA THR A 133 -11.65 -20.37 15.65
C THR A 133 -11.97 -19.28 16.66
N GLY A 134 -13.09 -19.39 17.37
CA GLY A 134 -13.56 -18.32 18.25
C GLY A 134 -14.08 -17.09 17.48
N GLY A 135 -13.91 -15.89 18.05
CA GLY A 135 -14.42 -14.65 17.48
C GLY A 135 -15.95 -14.58 17.45
N SER A 136 -16.50 -13.84 16.49
CA SER A 136 -17.94 -13.75 16.24
C SER A 136 -18.50 -14.94 15.46
N GLY A 137 -17.67 -15.93 15.13
CA GLY A 137 -18.05 -17.11 14.33
C GLY A 137 -18.02 -16.84 12.82
N PRO A 138 -18.81 -17.59 12.01
CA PRO A 138 -18.82 -17.45 10.56
C PRO A 138 -19.22 -16.05 10.05
N ILE A 139 -18.68 -15.65 8.91
CA ILE A 139 -18.79 -14.30 8.36
C ILE A 139 -19.94 -14.21 7.35
N TYR A 140 -20.94 -13.37 7.59
CA TYR A 140 -22.09 -13.23 6.68
C TYR A 140 -21.99 -12.02 5.73
N ASN A 141 -21.51 -10.87 6.18
CA ASN A 141 -21.49 -9.65 5.38
C ASN A 141 -20.27 -8.80 5.74
N LYS A 142 -19.16 -9.02 5.05
CA LYS A 142 -17.90 -8.32 5.33
C LYS A 142 -16.98 -8.36 4.13
N SER A 143 -16.16 -7.32 4.01
CA SER A 143 -14.96 -7.31 3.19
C SER A 143 -13.77 -7.13 4.11
N GLY A 144 -12.70 -7.89 3.89
CA GLY A 144 -11.51 -7.81 4.72
C GLY A 144 -10.28 -8.41 4.07
N ILE A 145 -9.12 -7.92 4.48
CA ILE A 145 -7.81 -8.45 4.06
C ILE A 145 -7.60 -9.80 4.77
N VAL A 146 -7.21 -10.82 4.00
CA VAL A 146 -6.87 -12.16 4.53
C VAL A 146 -5.36 -12.41 4.48
N ALA A 147 -4.63 -11.72 3.61
CA ALA A 147 -3.19 -11.74 3.58
C ALA A 147 -2.60 -10.48 2.94
N THR A 148 -1.37 -10.14 3.34
CA THR A 148 -0.52 -9.15 2.66
C THR A 148 0.64 -9.90 2.00
N ILE A 149 0.88 -9.64 0.72
CA ILE A 149 2.00 -10.22 -0.03
C ILE A 149 3.11 -9.18 -0.10
N ARG A 150 4.32 -9.57 0.31
CA ARG A 150 5.51 -8.76 0.15
C ARG A 150 6.28 -9.23 -1.08
N TRP A 151 6.54 -8.31 -1.99
CA TRP A 151 7.21 -8.58 -3.26
C TRP A 151 8.61 -7.96 -3.27
N VAL A 152 9.49 -8.52 -4.09
CA VAL A 152 10.71 -7.88 -4.60
C VAL A 152 10.65 -7.84 -6.12
N GLY A 153 10.98 -6.70 -6.71
CA GLY A 153 11.08 -6.56 -8.17
C GLY A 153 12.34 -7.24 -8.70
N MET A 154 12.20 -8.15 -9.66
CA MET A 154 13.31 -8.92 -10.25
C MET A 154 13.80 -8.31 -11.56
N ALA A 155 12.89 -7.78 -12.37
CA ALA A 155 13.22 -7.15 -13.65
C ALA A 155 12.16 -6.10 -13.99
N THR A 156 12.53 -5.11 -14.81
CA THR A 156 11.56 -4.14 -15.33
C THR A 156 10.55 -4.84 -16.22
N GLY A 157 9.26 -4.54 -16.04
CA GLY A 157 8.19 -5.15 -16.82
C GLY A 157 6.84 -5.02 -16.13
N THR A 158 5.80 -5.40 -16.86
CA THR A 158 4.44 -5.49 -16.32
C THR A 158 4.08 -6.95 -16.15
N THR A 159 3.52 -7.29 -15.00
CA THR A 159 3.06 -8.63 -14.65
C THR A 159 1.66 -8.55 -14.04
N THR A 160 0.90 -9.62 -14.17
CA THR A 160 -0.43 -9.73 -13.54
C THR A 160 -0.37 -10.79 -12.46
N VAL A 161 -0.86 -10.45 -11.27
CA VAL A 161 -1.11 -11.45 -10.21
C VAL A 161 -2.53 -11.97 -10.40
N THR A 162 -2.63 -13.19 -10.88
CA THR A 162 -3.91 -13.81 -11.25
C THR A 162 -4.44 -14.68 -10.13
N VAL A 163 -5.75 -14.61 -9.86
CA VAL A 163 -6.45 -15.56 -9.00
C VAL A 163 -6.79 -16.81 -9.84
N ASP A 164 -6.29 -17.96 -9.43
CA ASP A 164 -6.51 -19.24 -10.12
C ASP A 164 -7.89 -19.83 -9.78
N PRO A 165 -8.58 -20.49 -10.73
CA PRO A 165 -9.86 -21.18 -10.47
C PRO A 165 -9.85 -22.25 -9.39
N ALA A 166 -8.67 -22.72 -8.94
CA ALA A 166 -8.52 -23.60 -7.79
C ALA A 166 -8.80 -22.91 -6.44
N THR A 167 -8.95 -21.59 -6.43
CA THR A 167 -9.39 -20.81 -5.26
C THR A 167 -10.77 -21.26 -4.79
N LYS A 168 -10.93 -21.48 -3.48
CA LYS A 168 -12.16 -21.98 -2.85
C LYS A 168 -12.54 -21.13 -1.66
N LEU A 169 -13.84 -20.93 -1.52
CA LEU A 169 -14.48 -20.42 -0.31
C LEU A 169 -15.37 -21.53 0.24
N SER A 170 -15.55 -21.59 1.56
CA SER A 170 -16.45 -22.57 2.18
C SER A 170 -17.21 -22.01 3.37
N ASP A 171 -18.40 -22.56 3.60
CA ASP A 171 -19.21 -22.28 4.79
C ASP A 171 -18.71 -23.04 6.03
N GLU A 172 -19.42 -22.89 7.15
CA GLU A 172 -19.12 -23.58 8.41
C GLU A 172 -19.32 -25.10 8.38
N ASN A 173 -20.04 -25.63 7.39
CA ASN A 173 -20.27 -27.05 7.19
C ASN A 173 -19.25 -27.67 6.21
N GLY A 174 -18.34 -26.87 5.65
CA GLY A 174 -17.40 -27.28 4.62
C GLY A 174 -18.01 -27.37 3.22
N THR A 175 -19.18 -26.75 3.01
CA THR A 175 -19.83 -26.66 1.70
C THR A 175 -19.13 -25.57 0.87
N PRO A 176 -18.81 -25.82 -0.41
CA PRO A 176 -18.24 -24.80 -1.29
C PRO A 176 -19.17 -23.60 -1.49
N ILE A 177 -18.59 -22.39 -1.46
CA ILE A 177 -19.23 -21.14 -1.85
C ILE A 177 -18.61 -20.71 -3.19
N VAL A 178 -19.45 -20.31 -4.15
CA VAL A 178 -19.00 -19.85 -5.47
C VAL A 178 -18.25 -18.52 -5.34
N VAL A 179 -17.15 -18.37 -6.07
CA VAL A 179 -16.46 -17.08 -6.27
C VAL A 179 -17.07 -16.38 -7.49
N ASP A 180 -17.85 -15.32 -7.27
CA ASP A 180 -18.55 -14.63 -8.37
C ASP A 180 -17.64 -13.68 -9.15
N GLU A 181 -16.74 -13.01 -8.43
CA GLU A 181 -15.84 -12.01 -9.02
C GLU A 181 -14.39 -12.23 -8.56
N VAL A 182 -13.49 -12.24 -9.55
CA VAL A 182 -12.05 -12.16 -9.31
C VAL A 182 -11.52 -10.84 -9.84
N VAL A 183 -10.76 -10.13 -9.00
CA VAL A 183 -10.03 -8.93 -9.41
C VAL A 183 -8.55 -9.16 -9.27
N GLN A 184 -7.86 -9.06 -10.39
CA GLN A 184 -6.43 -9.31 -10.52
C GLN A 184 -5.66 -8.00 -10.43
N ALA A 185 -4.45 -8.04 -9.87
CA ALA A 185 -3.57 -6.90 -9.82
C ALA A 185 -2.67 -6.86 -11.07
N THR A 186 -2.55 -5.69 -11.70
CA THR A 186 -1.49 -5.43 -12.68
C THR A 186 -0.40 -4.62 -12.02
N LEU A 187 0.80 -5.20 -11.95
CA LEU A 187 1.96 -4.61 -11.28
C LEU A 187 3.01 -4.26 -12.33
N THR A 188 3.57 -3.07 -12.26
CA THR A 188 4.63 -2.62 -13.18
C THR A 188 5.88 -2.34 -12.38
N VAL A 189 6.90 -3.16 -12.58
CA VAL A 189 8.24 -2.96 -12.03
C VAL A 189 9.02 -2.05 -12.97
N GLN A 190 9.57 -0.97 -12.43
CA GLN A 190 10.32 0.02 -13.20
C GLN A 190 11.79 0.08 -12.78
N THR A 191 12.59 0.82 -13.55
CA THR A 191 13.95 1.14 -13.12
C THR A 191 13.89 1.98 -11.84
N PRO A 192 14.77 1.76 -10.85
CA PRO A 192 14.84 2.62 -9.68
C PRO A 192 15.36 4.02 -10.04
N GLY A 193 14.72 5.03 -9.45
CA GLY A 193 15.23 6.39 -9.32
C GLY A 193 15.39 6.74 -7.85
N HIS A 194 16.37 7.57 -7.54
CA HIS A 194 16.75 7.92 -6.17
C HIS A 194 16.43 9.38 -5.88
N MET A 195 15.63 9.65 -4.85
CA MET A 195 15.38 10.99 -4.34
C MET A 195 16.18 11.18 -3.05
N THR A 196 17.17 12.07 -3.10
CA THR A 196 18.14 12.27 -2.02
C THR A 196 18.01 13.66 -1.42
N GLY A 197 18.32 13.80 -0.14
CA GLY A 197 18.29 15.06 0.58
C GLY A 197 18.66 14.87 2.04
N CYS A 198 18.60 15.94 2.83
CA CYS A 198 18.77 15.84 4.28
C CYS A 198 17.71 16.68 5.01
N VAL A 199 17.21 16.16 6.12
CA VAL A 199 16.24 16.80 7.00
C VAL A 199 16.86 17.00 8.36
N TYR A 200 16.91 18.26 8.80
CA TYR A 200 17.44 18.61 10.12
C TYR A 200 16.31 18.89 11.10
N LEU A 201 16.44 18.38 12.32
CA LEU A 201 15.55 18.70 13.43
C LEU A 201 16.09 19.92 14.17
N GLN A 202 15.33 21.02 14.20
CA GLN A 202 15.69 22.19 14.99
C GLN A 202 15.96 21.76 16.45
N GLY A 203 17.04 22.26 17.06
CA GLY A 203 17.33 22.00 18.47
C GLY A 203 17.92 20.62 18.77
N ARG A 204 18.08 19.75 17.76
CA ARG A 204 18.77 18.45 17.92
C ARG A 204 20.09 18.43 17.17
N THR A 205 20.97 17.52 17.57
CA THR A 205 22.22 17.18 16.85
C THR A 205 22.17 15.78 16.23
N ASP A 206 21.31 14.92 16.76
CA ASP A 206 20.88 13.68 16.13
C ASP A 206 19.60 13.95 15.33
N HIS A 207 19.66 13.67 14.02
CA HIS A 207 18.56 13.89 13.09
C HIS A 207 17.95 12.59 12.58
N SER A 208 18.17 11.48 13.30
CA SER A 208 17.59 10.19 12.97
C SER A 208 16.08 10.11 13.25
N GLY A 209 15.42 9.17 12.57
CA GLY A 209 14.02 8.83 12.82
C GLY A 209 12.99 9.75 12.17
N VAL A 210 13.41 10.72 11.35
CA VAL A 210 12.47 11.52 10.55
C VAL A 210 11.89 10.64 9.46
N GLU A 211 10.56 10.52 9.42
CA GLU A 211 9.85 9.81 8.35
C GLU A 211 9.86 10.68 7.09
N VAL A 212 10.37 10.14 5.98
CA VAL A 212 10.42 10.80 4.68
C VAL A 212 9.73 9.92 3.65
N TRP A 213 8.77 10.47 2.93
CA TRP A 213 8.07 9.75 1.86
C TRP A 213 7.83 10.63 0.64
N ALA A 214 7.65 10.00 -0.52
CA ALA A 214 7.29 10.68 -1.75
C ALA A 214 5.89 10.28 -2.17
N THR A 215 5.01 11.26 -2.31
CA THR A 215 3.66 11.05 -2.85
C THR A 215 3.68 11.36 -4.34
N LEU A 216 3.38 10.37 -5.16
CA LEU A 216 2.87 10.58 -6.52
C LEU A 216 1.49 11.24 -6.42
N VAL A 217 1.02 11.88 -7.48
CA VAL A 217 -0.39 12.34 -7.56
C VAL A 217 -1.41 11.17 -7.39
N ASP A 218 -0.95 9.91 -7.34
CA ASP A 218 -1.68 8.65 -7.10
C ASP A 218 -0.89 7.75 -6.08
N PRO A 219 -1.47 6.76 -5.37
CA PRO A 219 -1.28 6.56 -3.94
C PRO A 219 -0.21 5.50 -3.61
N VAL A 220 1.02 5.70 -4.09
CA VAL A 220 2.16 4.89 -3.66
C VAL A 220 3.19 5.82 -3.03
N SER A 221 3.49 5.61 -1.76
CA SER A 221 4.50 6.37 -1.03
C SER A 221 5.48 5.41 -0.36
N PRO A 222 6.67 5.18 -0.94
CA PRO A 222 7.75 4.59 -0.15
C PRO A 222 8.05 5.51 1.02
N VAL A 223 8.34 4.94 2.19
CA VAL A 223 8.73 5.66 3.40
C VAL A 223 10.12 5.19 3.81
N VAL A 224 11.01 6.12 4.10
CA VAL A 224 12.31 5.87 4.71
C VAL A 224 12.45 6.70 5.98
N THR A 225 13.34 6.30 6.87
CA THR A 225 13.74 7.10 8.03
C THR A 225 15.16 7.61 7.86
N THR A 226 15.40 8.84 8.31
CA THR A 226 16.74 9.44 8.27
C THR A 226 17.68 8.76 9.28
N GLY A 227 18.98 8.74 8.93
CA GLY A 227 20.05 8.43 9.88
C GLY A 227 20.43 9.64 10.76
N PRO A 228 21.41 9.52 11.66
CA PRO A 228 21.81 10.59 12.57
C PRO A 228 22.29 11.88 11.88
N ASP A 229 22.80 11.77 10.65
CA ASP A 229 23.20 12.91 9.81
C ASP A 229 22.01 13.62 9.15
N GLY A 230 20.80 13.07 9.28
CA GLY A 230 19.55 13.60 8.74
C GLY A 230 19.35 13.28 7.26
N CYS A 231 20.27 12.57 6.61
CA CYS A 231 20.21 12.34 5.18
C CYS A 231 19.37 11.09 4.84
N PHE A 232 18.74 11.11 3.67
CA PHE A 232 17.93 10.01 3.16
C PHE A 232 18.21 9.74 1.67
N ASP A 233 17.94 8.49 1.29
CA ASP A 233 17.86 8.05 -0.10
C ASP A 233 16.55 7.28 -0.28
N LEU A 234 15.60 7.93 -0.95
CA LEU A 234 14.27 7.40 -1.19
C LEU A 234 14.20 6.83 -2.61
N VAL A 235 14.01 5.52 -2.71
CA VAL A 235 13.89 4.84 -4.00
C VAL A 235 12.45 4.90 -4.50
N VAL A 236 12.27 5.42 -5.72
CA VAL A 236 10.98 5.58 -6.39
C VAL A 236 11.06 5.06 -7.83
N PRO A 237 9.93 4.73 -8.49
CA PRO A 237 9.93 4.40 -9.91
C PRO A 237 10.44 5.55 -10.81
N LEU A 238 11.45 5.25 -11.63
CA LEU A 238 11.96 6.14 -12.67
C LEU A 238 10.89 6.36 -13.75
N GLY A 239 10.79 7.60 -14.24
CA GLY A 239 9.75 8.00 -15.20
C GLY A 239 8.42 8.36 -14.55
N GLY A 240 8.36 8.40 -13.21
CA GLY A 240 7.23 9.01 -12.50
C GLY A 240 7.14 10.50 -12.84
N THR A 241 5.92 10.96 -13.17
CA THR A 241 5.75 12.29 -13.77
C THR A 241 6.09 13.41 -12.80
N GLN A 242 5.64 13.36 -11.54
CA GLN A 242 5.99 14.31 -10.48
C GLN A 242 5.81 13.71 -9.08
N TYR A 243 6.85 13.77 -8.24
CA TYR A 243 6.85 13.35 -6.84
C TYR A 243 6.91 14.54 -5.90
N VAL A 244 6.12 14.53 -4.83
CA VAL A 244 6.19 15.50 -3.74
C VAL A 244 6.79 14.80 -2.52
N VAL A 245 7.94 15.26 -2.04
CA VAL A 245 8.59 14.71 -0.84
C VAL A 245 8.03 15.41 0.39
N THR A 246 7.62 14.62 1.38
CA THR A 246 7.15 15.11 2.68
C THR A 246 8.00 14.49 3.79
N ALA A 247 8.34 15.30 4.80
CA ALA A 247 9.06 14.87 5.98
C ALA A 247 8.24 15.15 7.25
N ARG A 248 8.24 14.20 8.19
CA ARG A 248 7.50 14.25 9.46
C ARG A 248 8.34 13.72 10.62
N MET A 249 8.21 14.38 11.76
CA MET A 249 8.70 13.92 13.04
C MET A 249 7.71 14.37 14.11
N ASP A 250 7.37 13.50 15.06
CA ASP A 250 6.50 13.87 16.19
C ASP A 250 7.13 15.04 16.98
N GLY A 251 6.31 16.03 17.35
CA GLY A 251 6.79 17.26 17.99
C GLY A 251 7.22 18.36 17.01
N TYR A 252 7.22 18.10 15.70
CA TYR A 252 7.70 19.03 14.67
C TYR A 252 6.65 19.26 13.58
N LEU A 253 6.60 20.49 13.07
CA LEU A 253 5.87 20.82 11.86
C LEU A 253 6.42 20.04 10.67
N THR A 254 5.54 19.45 9.88
CA THR A 254 5.90 18.78 8.63
C THR A 254 6.53 19.76 7.63
N ALA A 255 7.36 19.24 6.72
CA ALA A 255 7.88 19.98 5.57
C ALA A 255 7.55 19.26 4.28
N GLN A 256 7.31 20.02 3.20
CA GLN A 256 6.95 19.47 1.90
C GLN A 256 7.69 20.19 0.78
N SER A 257 8.20 19.41 -0.17
CA SER A 257 8.89 19.92 -1.35
C SER A 257 7.92 20.36 -2.44
N SER A 258 8.42 21.17 -3.38
CA SER A 258 7.78 21.26 -4.69
C SER A 258 7.85 19.91 -5.42
N ALA A 259 7.04 19.73 -6.46
CA ALA A 259 7.00 18.47 -7.19
C ALA A 259 8.23 18.29 -8.10
N TYR A 260 8.92 17.15 -7.99
CA TYR A 260 10.11 16.82 -8.76
C TYR A 260 9.82 15.70 -9.78
N PRO A 261 10.17 15.88 -11.06
CA PRO A 261 10.17 14.76 -12.00
C PRO A 261 11.41 13.88 -11.77
N VAL A 262 11.22 12.57 -11.67
CA VAL A 262 12.33 11.61 -11.53
C VAL A 262 12.57 10.95 -12.88
N ASN A 263 13.19 11.72 -13.78
CA ASN A 263 13.52 11.30 -15.15
C ASN A 263 14.95 10.74 -15.27
N THR A 264 15.78 11.02 -14.26
CA THR A 264 17.17 10.58 -14.13
C THR A 264 17.31 9.67 -12.92
N GLY A 265 18.35 8.83 -12.88
CA GLY A 265 18.54 7.86 -11.80
C GLY A 265 18.70 8.47 -10.41
N VAL A 266 19.09 9.74 -10.28
CA VAL A 266 19.16 10.46 -9.00
C VAL A 266 18.61 11.88 -9.14
N VAL A 267 17.83 12.32 -8.15
CA VAL A 267 17.31 13.68 -7.97
C VAL A 267 17.64 14.12 -6.55
N ASN A 268 18.32 15.26 -6.41
CA ASN A 268 18.56 15.86 -5.10
C ASN A 268 17.45 16.88 -4.81
N VAL A 269 16.63 16.64 -3.79
CA VAL A 269 15.53 17.53 -3.40
C VAL A 269 15.99 18.69 -2.51
N GLY A 270 17.27 18.72 -2.15
CA GLY A 270 17.86 19.68 -1.25
C GLY A 270 17.67 19.29 0.21
N ASN A 271 17.89 20.26 1.09
CA ASN A 271 17.86 20.08 2.53
C ASN A 271 16.86 21.05 3.18
N THR A 272 16.18 20.54 4.21
CA THR A 272 15.17 21.29 4.96
C THR A 272 15.41 21.19 6.47
N THR A 273 14.73 22.03 7.25
CA THR A 273 14.74 21.97 8.71
C THR A 273 13.32 21.93 9.24
N LEU A 274 12.95 20.82 9.89
CA LEU A 274 11.67 20.73 10.58
C LEU A 274 11.69 21.64 11.82
N ARG A 275 10.59 22.37 12.00
CA ARG A 275 10.44 23.35 13.08
C ARG A 275 9.73 22.69 14.26
N GLY A 276 10.42 22.57 15.38
CA GLY A 276 9.90 21.94 16.59
C GLY A 276 8.87 22.82 17.30
N GLY A 277 7.95 22.19 18.03
CA GLY A 277 6.95 22.86 18.85
C GLY A 277 5.51 22.39 18.65
N ASP A 278 5.24 21.45 17.76
CA ASP A 278 3.91 20.86 17.53
C ASP A 278 3.74 19.63 18.44
N ALA A 279 3.59 19.89 19.75
CA ALA A 279 3.51 18.85 20.77
C ALA A 279 2.18 18.06 20.70
N THR A 280 1.13 18.67 20.15
CA THR A 280 -0.19 18.05 20.03
C THR A 280 -0.38 17.28 18.73
N GLY A 281 0.49 17.49 17.73
CA GLY A 281 0.52 16.74 16.48
C GLY A 281 -0.54 17.19 15.48
N ASP A 282 -0.99 18.45 15.56
CA ASP A 282 -2.03 19.00 14.69
C ASP A 282 -1.46 19.82 13.50
N ASN A 283 -0.13 19.79 13.35
CA ASN A 283 0.65 20.48 12.33
C ASN A 283 0.55 22.01 12.44
N ARG A 284 0.31 22.51 13.65
CA ARG A 284 0.34 23.94 14.01
C ARG A 284 1.14 24.08 15.30
N VAL A 285 1.75 25.25 15.50
CA VAL A 285 2.36 25.59 16.78
C VAL A 285 1.55 26.71 17.37
N ASP A 286 0.69 26.40 18.33
CA ASP A 286 -0.16 27.38 18.99
C ASP A 286 -0.15 27.25 20.52
N ILE A 287 -1.17 27.83 21.17
CA ILE A 287 -1.25 27.88 22.62
C ILE A 287 -1.47 26.50 23.24
N LEU A 288 -2.07 25.56 22.50
CA LEU A 288 -2.30 24.20 22.96
C LEU A 288 -0.99 23.44 23.09
N ASP A 289 -0.04 23.62 22.18
CA ASP A 289 1.29 23.01 22.29
C ASP A 289 2.10 23.60 23.44
N ILE A 290 2.08 24.93 23.58
CA ILE A 290 2.72 25.62 24.70
C ILE A 290 2.15 25.14 26.04
N ALA A 291 0.83 25.03 26.15
CA ALA A 291 0.17 24.54 27.35
C ALA A 291 0.49 23.06 27.61
N TYR A 292 0.60 22.25 26.54
CA TYR A 292 1.01 20.86 26.64
C TYR A 292 2.41 20.74 27.24
N ILE A 293 3.40 21.39 26.64
CA ILE A 293 4.80 21.38 27.12
C ILE A 293 4.88 21.92 28.55
N ALA A 294 4.25 23.06 28.83
CA ALA A 294 4.28 23.68 30.16
C ALA A 294 3.65 22.80 31.26
N SER A 295 2.66 21.98 30.93
CA SER A 295 2.04 21.06 31.91
C SER A 295 2.91 19.85 32.25
N HIS A 296 3.98 19.59 31.49
CA HIS A 296 4.95 18.52 31.72
C HIS A 296 6.32 19.03 32.23
N PHE A 297 6.42 20.33 32.53
CA PHE A 297 7.67 21.00 32.90
C PHE A 297 8.33 20.37 34.15
N LEU A 298 9.52 19.81 33.99
CA LEU A 298 10.29 19.10 35.02
C LEU A 298 9.54 17.92 35.68
N VAL A 299 8.60 17.30 34.95
CA VAL A 299 7.82 16.15 35.43
C VAL A 299 8.44 14.84 34.93
N ALA A 300 8.47 13.83 35.82
CA ALA A 300 8.84 12.45 35.49
C ALA A 300 7.64 11.49 35.61
N PRO A 301 7.53 10.44 34.77
CA PRO A 301 8.38 10.16 33.62
C PRO A 301 8.21 11.21 32.51
N VAL A 302 9.26 11.42 31.72
CA VAL A 302 9.26 12.38 30.60
C VAL A 302 8.29 11.92 29.53
N ASP A 303 7.42 12.83 29.10
CA ASP A 303 6.60 12.63 27.91
C ASP A 303 7.38 13.10 26.68
N ALA A 304 7.67 12.16 25.77
CA ALA A 304 8.42 12.42 24.55
C ALA A 304 7.76 13.46 23.61
N ARG A 305 6.45 13.73 23.77
CA ARG A 305 5.76 14.79 23.03
C ARG A 305 6.06 16.19 23.56
N ALA A 306 6.41 16.30 24.84
CA ALA A 306 6.75 17.56 25.47
C ALA A 306 8.28 17.83 25.47
N ASP A 307 9.09 16.78 25.39
CA ASP A 307 10.54 16.83 25.20
C ASP A 307 10.88 16.93 23.70
N ILE A 308 10.70 18.14 23.16
CA ILE A 308 10.81 18.43 21.72
C ILE A 308 12.26 18.26 21.25
N ASN A 309 13.25 18.67 22.04
CA ASN A 309 14.66 18.51 21.69
C ASN A 309 15.21 17.09 21.96
N ALA A 310 14.42 16.23 22.62
CA ALA A 310 14.77 14.86 23.00
C ALA A 310 16.05 14.77 23.86
N ASP A 311 16.27 15.75 24.74
CA ASP A 311 17.40 15.75 25.66
C ASP A 311 17.13 14.97 26.96
N GLY A 312 15.90 14.46 27.11
CA GLY A 312 15.46 13.69 28.26
C GLY A 312 14.95 14.53 29.42
N THR A 313 14.70 15.83 29.23
CA THR A 313 14.10 16.71 30.23
C THR A 313 13.15 17.70 29.58
N VAL A 314 11.88 17.76 30.03
CA VAL A 314 10.97 18.83 29.61
C VAL A 314 11.28 20.10 30.39
N ASP A 315 11.88 21.10 29.75
CA ASP A 315 12.24 22.35 30.40
C ASP A 315 12.05 23.61 29.52
N ILE A 316 12.79 24.67 29.85
CA ILE A 316 12.70 25.96 29.14
C ILE A 316 13.20 25.86 27.69
N TYR A 317 14.05 24.89 27.35
CA TYR A 317 14.57 24.69 26.02
C TYR A 317 13.47 24.22 25.05
N ASP A 318 12.61 23.29 25.48
CA ASP A 318 11.43 22.86 24.69
C ASP A 318 10.44 23.99 24.48
N LEU A 319 10.13 24.69 25.57
CA LEU A 319 9.18 25.80 25.55
C LEU A 319 9.67 26.95 24.65
N THR A 320 10.98 27.21 24.65
CA THR A 320 11.59 28.23 23.78
C THR A 320 11.53 27.82 22.31
N MET A 321 11.67 26.52 22.00
CA MET A 321 11.50 26.03 20.63
C MET A 321 10.07 26.22 20.12
N ALA A 322 9.08 25.85 20.91
CA ALA A 322 7.68 26.07 20.56
C ALA A 322 7.35 27.57 20.43
N ALA A 323 7.77 28.39 21.40
CA ALA A 323 7.55 29.83 21.37
C ALA A 323 8.22 30.50 20.15
N GLY A 324 9.43 30.07 19.77
CA GLY A 324 10.14 30.58 18.59
C GLY A 324 9.44 30.26 17.26
N ASN A 325 8.54 29.27 17.26
CA ASN A 325 7.76 28.85 16.11
C ASN A 325 6.26 29.17 16.24
N PHE A 326 5.84 29.91 17.26
CA PHE A 326 4.44 30.22 17.53
C PHE A 326 3.72 30.84 16.32
N GLY A 327 2.54 30.31 16.00
CA GLY A 327 1.70 30.71 14.87
C GLY A 327 2.12 30.11 13.52
N ARG A 328 3.19 29.32 13.46
CA ARG A 328 3.55 28.58 12.23
C ARG A 328 2.61 27.38 12.03
N VAL A 329 2.40 27.05 10.77
CA VAL A 329 1.54 25.94 10.33
C VAL A 329 2.29 25.16 9.26
N GLY A 330 2.22 23.84 9.33
CA GLY A 330 2.76 22.97 8.31
C GLY A 330 1.75 22.68 7.17
N PRO A 331 2.20 22.05 6.08
CA PRO A 331 3.60 21.79 5.78
C PRO A 331 4.37 23.08 5.50
N THR A 332 5.57 23.18 6.07
CA THR A 332 6.52 24.24 5.74
C THR A 332 7.21 23.94 4.41
N ALA A 333 7.77 24.97 3.76
CA ALA A 333 8.53 24.75 2.53
C ALA A 333 9.80 23.96 2.82
N TRP A 334 10.12 23.01 1.93
CA TRP A 334 11.40 22.32 1.92
C TRP A 334 12.57 23.29 1.81
#